data_AF-A0A7D7VQY3-F1
#
_entry.id   AF-A0A7D7VQY3-F1
#
_cell.length_a   1.000
_cell.length_b   1.000
_cell.length_c   1.000
_cell.angle_alpha   90.00
_cell.angle_beta   90.00
_cell.angle_gamma   90.00
#
_symmetry.space_group_name_H-M   'P 1'
#
loop_
_entity.id
_entity.type
_entity.pdbx_description
1 polymer ?
#
loop_
_entity_poly.entity_id
_entity_poly.type
_entity_poly.pdbx_seq_one_letter_code
_entity_poly.pdbx_strand_id
1 'polypeptide(L)'
;MTWKENYRRFKEWYNNNYDPNKDFVANPDLIFGNDTLAILSGLWYYKYRVLNRITVDRNTTVEKVTERINPDLKGINDRKQRFQKAKDSINCNN
;
A
#
# COMPACT_ATOMS: atom_id res chain seq x y z
N MET A 1 5.76 0.33 -5.94
CA MET A 1 4.61 -0.38 -6.55
C MET A 1 5.10 -1.17 -7.77
N THR A 2 4.43 -2.23 -8.18
CA THR A 2 4.75 -2.95 -9.44
C THR A 2 3.67 -2.68 -10.49
N TRP A 3 3.92 -3.00 -11.76
CA TRP A 3 3.02 -2.82 -12.92
C TRP A 3 2.76 -1.38 -13.34
N LYS A 4 2.96 -1.09 -14.64
CA LYS A 4 2.76 0.23 -15.27
C LYS A 4 1.38 0.84 -14.99
N GLU A 5 0.34 0.01 -14.93
CA GLU A 5 -1.02 0.46 -14.65
C GLU A 5 -1.19 1.07 -13.25
N ASN A 6 -0.49 0.55 -12.24
CA ASN A 6 -0.55 1.16 -10.89
C ASN A 6 0.10 2.55 -10.89
N TYR A 7 1.20 2.73 -11.63
CA TYR A 7 1.82 4.06 -11.79
C TYR A 7 0.90 5.03 -12.52
N ARG A 8 0.18 4.57 -13.55
CA ARG A 8 -0.79 5.40 -14.29
C ARG A 8 -1.92 5.89 -13.39
N ARG A 9 -2.52 4.99 -12.62
CA ARG A 9 -3.62 5.34 -11.70
C ARG A 9 -3.16 6.19 -10.53
N PHE A 10 -1.96 5.93 -10.00
CA PHE A 10 -1.37 6.77 -8.96
C PHE A 10 -1.07 8.18 -9.47
N LYS A 11 -0.52 8.31 -10.70
CA LYS A 11 -0.34 9.58 -11.39
C LYS A 11 -1.66 10.35 -11.49
N GLU A 12 -2.69 9.71 -12.04
CA GLU A 12 -4.01 10.35 -12.18
C GLU A 12 -4.56 10.84 -10.83
N TRP A 13 -4.54 9.99 -9.81
CA TRP A 13 -4.99 10.37 -8.48
C TRP A 13 -4.16 11.52 -7.88
N TYR A 14 -2.83 11.42 -7.92
CA TYR A 14 -1.95 12.41 -7.31
C TYR A 14 -2.06 13.77 -8.01
N ASN A 15 -2.09 13.78 -9.35
CA ASN A 15 -2.15 15.00 -10.15
C ASN A 15 -3.47 15.75 -9.94
N ASN A 16 -4.57 15.04 -9.69
CA ASN A 16 -5.87 15.64 -9.38
C ASN A 16 -5.96 16.22 -7.97
N ASN A 17 -5.05 15.85 -7.06
CA ASN A 17 -5.12 16.24 -5.64
C ASN A 17 -3.97 17.16 -5.19
N TYR A 18 -2.83 17.16 -5.89
CA TYR A 18 -1.61 17.82 -5.42
C TYR A 18 -0.86 18.60 -6.51
N ASP A 19 -0.14 17.92 -7.42
CA ASP A 19 0.66 18.56 -8.47
C ASP A 19 0.35 17.93 -9.84
N PRO A 20 -0.25 18.68 -10.79
CA PRO A 20 -0.76 18.16 -12.04
C PRO A 20 0.33 17.70 -13.03
N ASN A 21 1.60 18.03 -12.79
CA ASN A 21 2.69 17.84 -13.75
C ASN A 21 3.60 16.64 -13.43
N LYS A 22 3.30 15.85 -12.40
CA LYS A 22 4.09 14.66 -12.10
C LYS A 22 3.80 13.54 -13.08
N ASP A 23 4.85 12.87 -13.54
CA ASP A 23 4.74 11.67 -14.36
C ASP A 23 5.54 10.51 -13.77
N PHE A 24 4.84 9.70 -12.95
CA PHE A 24 5.41 8.50 -12.35
C PHE A 24 5.46 7.30 -13.30
N VAL A 25 4.83 7.39 -14.47
CA VAL A 25 4.88 6.32 -15.49
C VAL A 25 6.19 6.42 -16.26
N ALA A 26 6.58 7.63 -16.64
CA ALA A 26 7.85 7.90 -17.30
C ALA A 26 9.02 7.89 -16.31
N ASN A 27 8.81 8.41 -15.08
CA ASN A 27 9.86 8.58 -14.08
C ASN A 27 9.46 7.93 -12.74
N PRO A 28 9.45 6.59 -12.63
CA PRO A 28 9.08 5.90 -11.40
C PRO A 28 10.01 6.25 -10.21
N ASP A 29 11.26 6.63 -10.50
CA ASP A 29 12.26 7.04 -9.50
C ASP A 29 11.86 8.26 -8.68
N LEU A 30 10.93 9.09 -9.18
CA LEU A 30 10.36 10.19 -8.42
C LEU A 30 9.66 9.69 -7.14
N ILE A 31 9.10 8.48 -7.15
CA ILE A 31 8.47 7.89 -5.96
C ILE A 31 9.54 7.39 -4.99
N PHE A 32 10.61 6.78 -5.49
CA PHE A 32 11.66 6.19 -4.64
C PHE A 32 12.60 7.24 -4.03
N GLY A 33 12.85 8.34 -4.73
CA GLY A 33 13.71 9.43 -4.27
C GLY A 33 13.03 10.46 -3.36
N ASN A 34 11.76 10.24 -2.97
CA ASN A 34 11.01 11.17 -2.15
C ASN A 34 10.11 10.43 -1.14
N ASP A 35 10.40 10.60 0.15
CA ASP A 35 9.70 9.89 1.23
C ASP A 35 8.19 10.14 1.25
N THR A 36 7.77 11.39 1.00
CA THR A 36 6.35 11.74 0.96
C THR A 36 5.64 11.00 -0.17
N LEU A 37 6.22 10.96 -1.38
CA LEU A 37 5.68 10.23 -2.51
C LEU A 37 5.70 8.72 -2.27
N ALA A 38 6.76 8.19 -1.65
CA ALA A 38 6.86 6.77 -1.28
C ALA A 38 5.72 6.38 -0.34
N ILE A 39 5.50 7.14 0.73
CA ILE A 39 4.43 6.91 1.71
C ILE A 39 3.05 7.05 1.05
N LEU A 40 2.81 8.14 0.32
CA LEU A 40 1.52 8.39 -0.35
C LEU A 40 1.20 7.28 -1.34
N SER A 41 2.18 6.80 -2.11
CA SER A 41 1.97 5.71 -3.06
C SER A 41 1.63 4.40 -2.36
N GLY A 42 2.24 4.12 -1.21
CA GLY A 42 1.93 2.96 -0.37
C GLY A 42 0.51 3.02 0.20
N LEU A 43 0.12 4.17 0.78
CA LEU A 43 -1.22 4.40 1.32
C LEU A 43 -2.29 4.34 0.23
N TRP A 44 -2.04 4.98 -0.91
CA TRP A 44 -2.92 4.94 -2.08
C TRP A 44 -3.12 3.49 -2.55
N TYR A 45 -2.03 2.74 -2.73
CA TYR A 45 -2.12 1.35 -3.15
C TYR A 45 -2.94 0.52 -2.15
N TYR A 46 -2.67 0.68 -0.85
CA TYR A 46 -3.39 -0.03 0.20
C TYR A 46 -4.89 0.28 0.19
N LYS A 47 -5.27 1.56 0.08
CA LYS A 47 -6.67 1.98 -0.04
C LYS A 47 -7.39 1.29 -1.20
N TYR A 48 -6.86 1.42 -2.42
CA TYR A 48 -7.58 0.97 -3.62
C TYR A 48 -7.52 -0.55 -3.85
N ARG A 49 -6.47 -1.21 -3.36
CA ARG A 49 -6.26 -2.66 -3.59
C ARG A 49 -6.78 -3.51 -2.45
N VAL A 50 -6.75 -2.99 -1.22
CA VAL A 50 -7.17 -3.68 0.00
C VAL A 50 -8.47 -3.11 0.53
N LEU A 51 -8.47 -1.87 1.06
CA LEU A 51 -9.62 -1.34 1.82
C LEU A 51 -10.88 -1.16 0.99
N ASN A 52 -10.77 -0.83 -0.30
CA ASN A 52 -11.92 -0.74 -1.21
C ASN A 52 -12.44 -2.11 -1.66
N ARG A 53 -11.80 -3.21 -1.25
CA ARG A 53 -12.08 -4.58 -1.73
C ARG A 53 -12.48 -5.53 -0.61
N ILE A 54 -12.01 -5.28 0.61
CA ILE A 54 -12.35 -6.04 1.80
C ILE A 54 -12.54 -5.10 2.98
N THR A 55 -13.43 -5.46 3.90
CA THR A 55 -13.45 -4.87 5.24
C THR A 55 -12.25 -5.42 6.02
N VAL A 56 -11.52 -4.54 6.68
CA VAL A 56 -10.44 -4.91 7.61
C VAL A 56 -10.92 -4.64 9.03
N ASP A 57 -11.07 -5.71 9.80
CA ASP A 57 -11.54 -5.70 11.18
C ASP A 57 -10.74 -6.69 12.05
N ARG A 58 -11.17 -6.90 13.30
CA ARG A 58 -10.51 -7.80 14.26
C ARG A 58 -10.44 -9.27 13.81
N ASN A 59 -11.29 -9.68 12.87
CA ASN A 59 -11.36 -11.06 12.36
C ASN A 59 -10.54 -11.22 11.07
N THR A 60 -10.01 -10.13 10.52
CA THR A 60 -9.27 -10.14 9.26
C THR A 60 -7.87 -10.70 9.45
N THR A 61 -7.53 -11.75 8.71
CA THR A 61 -6.21 -12.40 8.78
C THR A 61 -5.16 -11.66 7.95
N VAL A 62 -3.88 -11.84 8.33
CA VAL A 62 -2.73 -11.32 7.57
C VAL A 62 -2.73 -11.88 6.15
N GLU A 63 -3.11 -13.14 5.98
CA GLU A 63 -3.27 -13.83 4.70
C GLU A 63 -4.31 -13.13 3.83
N LYS A 64 -5.48 -12.80 4.39
CA LYS A 64 -6.56 -12.15 3.64
C LYS A 64 -6.12 -10.80 3.07
N VAL A 65 -5.39 -10.02 3.87
CA VAL A 65 -4.78 -8.76 3.42
C VAL A 65 -3.67 -9.02 2.39
N THR A 66 -2.81 -10.01 2.65
CA THR A 66 -1.66 -10.33 1.78
C THR A 66 -2.11 -10.76 0.40
N GLU A 67 -3.14 -11.59 0.27
CA GLU A 67 -3.71 -12.06 -1.00
C GLU A 67 -4.13 -10.88 -1.90
N ARG A 68 -4.65 -9.80 -1.31
CA ARG A 68 -5.01 -8.57 -2.04
C ARG A 68 -3.82 -7.80 -2.59
N ILE A 69 -2.68 -7.91 -1.91
CA ILE A 69 -1.42 -7.24 -2.26
C ILE A 69 -0.62 -8.09 -3.24
N ASN A 70 -0.50 -9.38 -2.95
CA ASN A 70 0.24 -10.39 -3.70
C ASN A 70 -0.49 -11.75 -3.60
N PRO A 71 -1.22 -12.16 -4.65
CA PRO A 71 -1.99 -13.41 -4.68
C PRO A 71 -1.17 -14.67 -4.38
N ASP A 72 0.12 -14.67 -4.73
CA ASP A 72 1.01 -15.82 -4.50
C ASP A 72 1.42 -15.97 -3.02
N LEU A 73 0.95 -15.09 -2.13
CA LEU A 73 1.27 -15.04 -0.69
C LEU A 73 2.78 -15.00 -0.39
N LYS A 74 3.61 -14.59 -1.36
CA LYS A 74 5.06 -14.50 -1.17
C LYS A 74 5.39 -13.54 -0.02
N GLY A 75 6.18 -14.04 0.92
CA GLY A 75 6.58 -13.31 2.13
C GLY A 75 5.57 -13.34 3.27
N ILE A 76 4.55 -14.21 3.23
CA ILE A 76 3.51 -14.27 4.27
C ILE A 76 4.06 -14.47 5.69
N ASN A 77 5.11 -15.28 5.86
CA ASN A 77 5.70 -15.53 7.17
C ASN A 77 6.31 -14.26 7.79
N ASP A 78 7.06 -13.47 7.01
CA ASP A 78 7.59 -12.18 7.45
C ASP A 78 6.46 -11.19 7.77
N ARG A 79 5.41 -11.16 6.95
CA ARG A 79 4.23 -10.30 7.21
C ARG A 79 3.54 -10.65 8.52
N LYS A 80 3.36 -11.93 8.83
CA LYS A 80 2.80 -12.39 10.12
C LYS A 80 3.67 -11.97 11.29
N GLN A 81 4.98 -12.13 11.18
CA GLN A 81 5.93 -11.74 12.23
C GLN A 81 5.89 -10.22 12.48
N ARG A 82 5.89 -9.40 11.42
CA ARG A 82 5.78 -7.94 11.54
C ARG A 82 4.45 -7.50 12.13
N PHE A 83 3.35 -8.14 11.73
CA PHE A 83 2.03 -7.88 12.29
C PHE A 83 1.98 -8.20 13.80
N GLN A 84 2.55 -9.33 14.22
CA GLN A 84 2.62 -9.68 15.64
C GLN A 84 3.44 -8.64 16.41
N LYS A 85 4.63 -8.27 15.91
CA LYS A 85 5.45 -7.21 16.53
C LYS A 85 4.69 -5.88 16.66
N ALA A 86 3.91 -5.52 15.64
CA ALA A 86 3.08 -4.31 15.68
C ALA A 86 1.98 -4.42 16.76
N LYS A 87 1.29 -5.56 16.86
CA LYS A 87 0.31 -5.80 17.93
C LYS A 87 0.92 -5.72 19.33
N ASP A 88 2.13 -6.26 19.49
CA ASP A 88 2.84 -6.23 20.77
C ASP A 88 3.31 -4.81 21.15
N SER A 89 3.49 -3.94 20.15
CA SER A 89 3.99 -2.56 20.34
C SER A 89 2.87 -1.52 20.46
N ILE A 90 1.63 -1.87 20.11
CA ILE A 90 0.49 -0.95 20.09
C ILE A 90 -0.48 -1.38 21.18
N ASN A 91 -0.63 -0.54 22.21
CA ASN A 91 -1.69 -0.74 23.20
C ASN A 91 -3.05 -0.33 22.61
N CYS A 92 -3.91 -1.32 22.36
CA CYS A 92 -5.25 -1.10 21.83
C CYS A 92 -6.32 -0.86 22.90
N ASN A 93 -5.94 -0.75 24.19
CA ASN A 93 -6.86 -0.61 25.32
C ASN A 93 -7.09 0.85 25.77
N ASN A 94 -7.08 1.81 24.84
CA ASN A 94 -7.48 3.18 25.14
C ASN A 94 -9.00 3.34 25.08
#